data_AF-A0A934IDC9-F1
#
_entry.id   AF-A0A934IDC9-F1
#
_cell.length_a   1.000
_cell.length_b   1.000
_cell.length_c   1.000
_cell.angle_alpha   90.00
_cell.angle_beta   90.00
_cell.angle_gamma   90.00
#
_symmetry.space_group_name_H-M   'P 1'
#
loop_
_entity.id
_entity.type
_entity.pdbx_description
1 polymer ?
#
loop_
_entity_poly.entity_id
_entity_poly.type
_entity_poly.pdbx_seq_one_letter_code
_entity_poly.pdbx_strand_id
1 'polypeptide(L)'
;MSPSTWLVITDDGAGEIRSGTPYTEAALAKVAPGAEIRPIQTAKEDNTVWTQAAFIGDVQAVQFFKGPGNTVGEIHGVVQHLAGPNGERIGMTMAQAGVSRRDCRNGHALWRGMAVCKARGASHVTLVFSIPQYDGPFDQLASAEDLKRAELQRIVWHAS
;
A
#
# COMPACT_ATOMS: atom_id res chain seq x y z
N MET A 1 17.10 1.59 12.98
CA MET A 1 15.82 0.88 12.78
C MET A 1 15.35 0.40 14.12
N SER A 2 14.13 0.76 14.56
CA SER A 2 13.54 0.15 15.75
C SER A 2 13.32 -1.35 15.49
N PRO A 3 13.38 -2.22 16.51
CA PRO A 3 13.26 -3.68 16.36
C PRO A 3 11.91 -4.16 15.74
N SER A 4 10.98 -3.26 15.44
CA SER A 4 9.64 -3.54 14.90
C SER A 4 9.43 -3.18 13.42
N THR A 5 10.40 -2.56 12.72
CA THR A 5 10.23 -2.14 11.31
C THR A 5 11.12 -2.95 10.37
N TRP A 6 10.51 -3.73 9.48
CA TRP A 6 11.23 -4.60 8.55
C TRP A 6 11.60 -3.90 7.26
N LEU A 7 10.71 -3.05 6.77
CA LEU A 7 10.81 -2.43 5.46
C LEU A 7 10.12 -1.06 5.47
N VAL A 8 10.70 -0.13 4.72
CA VAL A 8 10.16 1.22 4.53
C VAL A 8 9.84 1.41 3.05
N ILE A 9 8.63 1.92 2.79
CA ILE A 9 8.22 2.42 1.48
C ILE A 9 8.54 3.92 1.45
N THR A 10 9.29 4.34 0.44
CA THR A 10 9.65 5.74 0.16
C THR A 10 9.04 6.15 -1.18
N ASP A 11 9.25 7.42 -1.58
CA ASP A 11 8.81 7.89 -2.89
C ASP A 11 9.51 7.18 -4.06
N ASP A 12 10.72 6.67 -3.81
CA ASP A 12 11.54 6.00 -4.83
C ASP A 12 11.21 4.51 -4.97
N GLY A 13 10.58 3.89 -3.96
CA GLY A 13 10.24 2.47 -3.95
C GLY A 13 10.19 1.84 -2.57
N ALA A 14 10.50 0.54 -2.50
CA ALA A 14 10.45 -0.24 -1.25
C ALA A 14 11.73 -1.09 -1.11
N GLY A 15 12.53 -0.84 -0.06
CA GLY A 15 13.77 -1.60 0.16
C GLY A 15 14.78 -1.33 -0.96
N GLU A 16 15.16 -2.34 -1.73
CA GLU A 16 15.97 -2.21 -2.95
C GLU A 16 15.14 -2.11 -4.25
N ILE A 17 13.83 -2.30 -4.17
CA ILE A 17 12.94 -2.28 -5.33
C ILE A 17 12.68 -0.83 -5.73
N ARG A 18 12.86 -0.50 -7.01
CA ARG A 18 12.70 0.83 -7.61
C ARG A 18 11.93 0.71 -8.93
N SER A 19 11.62 1.86 -9.54
CA SER A 19 11.16 1.88 -10.92
C SER A 19 12.21 1.21 -11.83
N GLY A 20 11.75 0.36 -12.75
CA GLY A 20 12.62 -0.43 -13.62
C GLY A 20 13.15 -1.75 -13.04
N THR A 21 12.93 -2.05 -11.75
CA THR A 21 13.31 -3.35 -11.19
C THR A 21 12.62 -4.49 -11.95
N PRO A 22 13.34 -5.51 -12.43
CA PRO A 22 12.74 -6.65 -13.12
C PRO A 22 11.70 -7.37 -12.26
N TYR A 23 10.58 -7.76 -12.85
CA TYR A 23 9.56 -8.56 -12.19
C TYR A 23 9.95 -10.04 -12.22
N THR A 24 10.97 -10.39 -11.43
CA THR A 24 11.46 -11.76 -11.24
C THR A 24 11.57 -12.06 -9.75
N GLU A 25 11.30 -13.30 -9.36
CA GLU A 25 11.39 -13.73 -7.96
C GLU A 25 12.72 -13.33 -7.29
N ALA A 26 13.85 -13.58 -7.97
CA ALA A 26 15.18 -13.22 -7.46
C ALA A 26 15.39 -11.72 -7.25
N ALA A 27 14.74 -10.86 -8.05
CA ALA A 27 14.79 -9.42 -7.84
C ALA A 27 13.85 -8.99 -6.70
N LEU A 28 12.64 -9.55 -6.65
CA LEU A 28 11.63 -9.23 -5.64
C LEU A 28 12.06 -9.67 -4.22
N ALA A 29 12.75 -10.80 -4.10
CA ALA A 29 13.27 -11.30 -2.82
C ALA A 29 14.27 -10.34 -2.15
N LYS A 30 14.84 -9.38 -2.89
CA LYS A 30 15.73 -8.34 -2.35
C LYS A 30 15.00 -7.23 -1.60
N VAL A 31 13.66 -7.26 -1.57
CA VAL A 31 12.88 -6.26 -0.83
C VAL A 31 13.25 -6.23 0.65
N ALA A 32 13.54 -7.40 1.23
CA ALA A 32 13.92 -7.55 2.62
C ALA A 32 14.71 -8.86 2.82
N PRO A 33 15.67 -8.91 3.77
CA PRO A 33 16.35 -10.15 4.11
C PRO A 33 15.38 -11.24 4.54
N GLY A 34 15.55 -12.45 3.99
CA GLY A 34 14.72 -13.61 4.34
C GLY A 34 13.32 -13.60 3.74
N ALA A 35 13.04 -12.70 2.78
CA ALA A 35 11.76 -12.69 2.08
C ALA A 35 11.60 -13.93 1.17
N GLU A 36 10.51 -14.67 1.38
CA GLU A 36 10.06 -15.72 0.47
C GLU A 36 9.02 -15.13 -0.50
N ILE A 37 9.21 -15.34 -1.80
CA ILE A 37 8.28 -14.84 -2.82
C ILE A 37 7.31 -15.94 -3.21
N ARG A 38 6.02 -15.66 -3.13
CA ARG A 38 4.97 -16.61 -3.47
C ARG A 38 3.90 -15.99 -4.36
N PRO A 39 3.34 -16.74 -5.33
CA PRO A 39 2.19 -16.28 -6.08
C PRO A 39 0.96 -16.23 -5.17
N ILE A 40 0.19 -15.16 -5.29
CA ILE A 40 -1.09 -14.98 -4.62
C ILE A 40 -2.11 -14.41 -5.59
N GLN A 41 -3.40 -14.53 -5.24
CA GLN A 41 -4.46 -13.79 -5.90
C GLN A 41 -4.97 -12.71 -4.95
N THR A 42 -5.05 -11.46 -5.40
CA THR A 42 -5.48 -10.34 -4.56
C THR A 42 -6.09 -9.20 -5.36
N ALA A 43 -6.73 -8.26 -4.66
CA ALA A 43 -7.43 -7.13 -5.25
C ALA A 43 -6.50 -5.91 -5.41
N LYS A 44 -6.43 -5.38 -6.64
CA LYS A 44 -6.13 -3.97 -6.92
C LYS A 44 -7.42 -3.15 -6.80
N GLU A 45 -7.33 -1.85 -7.05
CA GLU A 45 -8.52 -0.99 -7.07
C GLU A 45 -9.56 -1.51 -8.10
N ASP A 46 -9.14 -1.84 -9.32
CA ASP A 46 -10.06 -2.17 -10.42
C ASP A 46 -10.39 -3.64 -10.58
N ASN A 47 -9.52 -4.54 -10.14
CA ASN A 47 -9.62 -5.96 -10.48
C ASN A 47 -8.89 -6.85 -9.48
N THR A 48 -9.26 -8.13 -9.51
CA THR A 48 -8.51 -9.19 -8.83
C THR A 48 -7.49 -9.76 -9.80
N VAL A 49 -6.23 -9.89 -9.36
CA VAL A 49 -5.11 -10.31 -10.20
C VAL A 49 -4.24 -11.34 -9.49
N TRP A 50 -3.64 -12.23 -10.28
CA TRP A 50 -2.52 -13.05 -9.83
C TRP A 50 -1.25 -12.20 -9.79
N THR A 51 -0.54 -12.26 -8.66
CA THR A 51 0.61 -11.40 -8.41
C THR A 51 1.62 -12.09 -7.49
N GLN A 52 2.78 -11.49 -7.24
CA GLN A 52 3.79 -12.01 -6.32
C GLN A 52 3.72 -11.28 -4.98
N ALA A 53 3.89 -11.98 -3.87
CA ALA A 53 4.00 -11.37 -2.54
C ALA A 53 5.26 -11.84 -1.83
N ALA A 54 5.88 -10.93 -1.07
CA ALA A 54 6.95 -11.30 -0.14
C ALA A 54 6.38 -11.62 1.23
N PHE A 55 6.81 -12.76 1.76
CA PHE A 55 6.54 -13.20 3.11
C PHE A 55 7.81 -13.14 3.95
N ILE A 56 7.71 -12.60 5.16
CA ILE A 56 8.79 -12.59 6.15
C ILE A 56 8.35 -13.50 7.28
N GLY A 57 8.88 -14.73 7.31
CA GLY A 57 8.24 -15.83 8.05
C GLY A 57 6.84 -16.09 7.49
N ASP A 58 5.84 -16.20 8.37
CA ASP A 58 4.45 -16.43 7.97
C ASP A 58 3.68 -15.16 7.59
N VAL A 59 4.31 -13.99 7.68
CA VAL A 59 3.66 -12.70 7.53
C VAL A 59 3.79 -12.17 6.11
N GLN A 60 2.66 -11.96 5.45
CA GLN A 60 2.63 -11.28 4.14
C GLN A 60 3.00 -9.80 4.32
N ALA A 61 4.19 -9.41 3.87
CA ALA A 61 4.67 -8.05 4.06
C ALA A 61 4.23 -7.13 2.92
N VAL A 62 4.56 -7.50 1.69
CA VAL A 62 4.29 -6.69 0.49
C VAL A 62 3.75 -7.54 -0.66
N GLN A 63 2.98 -6.89 -1.53
CA GLN A 63 2.48 -7.43 -2.80
C GLN A 63 3.13 -6.63 -3.93
N PHE A 64 3.65 -7.29 -4.94
CA PHE A 64 4.25 -6.68 -6.12
C PHE A 64 3.34 -6.93 -7.29
N PHE A 65 3.10 -5.91 -8.11
CA PHE A 65 2.32 -6.02 -9.33
C PHE A 65 3.20 -5.70 -10.54
N LYS A 66 3.05 -6.52 -11.58
CA LYS A 66 3.80 -6.38 -12.81
C LYS A 66 3.34 -5.15 -13.59
N GLY A 67 4.30 -4.33 -14.00
CA GLY A 67 4.12 -3.18 -14.86
C GLY A 67 4.60 -3.43 -16.29
N PRO A 68 4.69 -2.37 -17.11
CA PRO A 68 5.23 -2.43 -18.47
C PRO A 68 6.65 -2.98 -18.52
N GLY A 69 7.08 -3.53 -19.65
CA GLY A 69 8.46 -4.00 -19.83
C GLY A 69 8.89 -5.14 -18.90
N ASN A 70 7.94 -5.84 -18.27
CA ASN A 70 8.21 -6.87 -17.26
C ASN A 70 8.99 -6.33 -16.03
N THR A 71 8.70 -5.11 -15.61
CA THR A 71 9.23 -4.51 -14.38
C THR A 71 8.18 -4.47 -13.29
N VAL A 72 8.58 -4.14 -12.05
CA VAL A 72 7.65 -3.80 -10.98
C VAL A 72 6.94 -2.50 -11.34
N GLY A 73 5.61 -2.50 -11.34
CA GLY A 73 4.79 -1.31 -11.63
C GLY A 73 4.13 -0.73 -10.38
N GLU A 74 3.84 -1.57 -9.38
CA GLU A 74 3.17 -1.16 -8.15
C GLU A 74 3.54 -2.09 -7.00
N ILE A 75 3.58 -1.56 -5.78
CA ILE A 75 3.86 -2.30 -4.55
C ILE A 75 2.82 -1.95 -3.50
N HIS A 76 2.18 -2.93 -2.88
CA HIS A 76 1.31 -2.71 -1.71
C HIS A 76 2.00 -3.21 -0.45
N GLY A 77 2.26 -2.33 0.51
CA GLY A 77 2.55 -2.69 1.89
C GLY A 77 1.28 -2.96 2.67
N VAL A 78 1.22 -4.12 3.34
CA VAL A 78 -0.03 -4.63 3.96
C VAL A 78 0.14 -5.08 5.42
N VAL A 79 1.27 -4.78 6.07
CA VAL A 79 1.52 -5.14 7.48
C VAL A 79 2.05 -3.97 8.31
N GLN A 80 1.75 -3.98 9.62
CA GLN A 80 2.17 -2.96 10.59
C GLN A 80 3.69 -2.82 10.76
N HIS A 81 4.46 -3.86 10.42
CA HIS A 81 5.92 -3.85 10.44
C HIS A 81 6.53 -3.08 9.26
N LEU A 82 5.70 -2.53 8.38
CA LEU A 82 6.09 -1.57 7.36
C LEU A 82 5.86 -0.14 7.84
N ALA A 83 6.69 0.77 7.31
CA ALA A 83 6.48 2.20 7.44
C ALA A 83 6.38 2.85 6.05
N GLY A 84 5.50 3.84 5.92
CA GLY A 84 5.46 4.74 4.78
C GLY A 84 6.50 5.86 4.87
N PRO A 85 6.52 6.78 3.89
CA PRO A 85 7.55 7.81 3.75
C PRO A 85 7.59 8.81 4.93
N ASN A 86 6.49 9.00 5.64
CA ASN A 86 6.40 9.86 6.82
C ASN A 86 6.20 9.06 8.12
N GLY A 87 6.43 7.74 8.11
CA GLY A 87 6.22 6.86 9.25
C GLY A 87 4.79 6.33 9.39
N GLU A 88 3.98 6.43 8.34
CA GLU A 88 2.63 5.86 8.28
C GLU A 88 2.68 4.35 8.50
N ARG A 89 1.69 3.78 9.21
CA ARG A 89 1.60 2.34 9.48
C ARG A 89 0.18 1.84 9.33
N ILE A 90 0.05 0.58 8.90
CA ILE A 90 -1.24 -0.10 8.84
C ILE A 90 -1.94 -0.01 10.21
N GLY A 91 -3.23 0.32 10.20
CA GLY A 91 -4.06 0.57 11.39
C GLY A 91 -4.04 2.02 11.89
N MET A 92 -3.14 2.89 11.40
CA MET A 92 -3.19 4.31 11.78
C MET A 92 -4.45 4.98 11.22
N THR A 93 -5.03 5.87 12.03
CA THR A 93 -6.05 6.81 11.56
C THR A 93 -5.45 7.84 10.60
N MET A 94 -6.29 8.52 9.82
CA MET A 94 -5.84 9.64 8.95
C MET A 94 -5.12 10.73 9.75
N ALA A 95 -5.58 11.05 10.96
CA ALA A 95 -4.96 12.05 11.81
C ALA A 95 -3.55 11.63 12.27
N GLN A 96 -3.38 10.36 12.68
CA GLN A 96 -2.07 9.81 13.05
C GLN A 96 -1.11 9.77 11.86
N ALA A 97 -1.61 9.45 10.66
CA ALA A 97 -0.84 9.45 9.42
C ALA A 97 -0.58 10.85 8.85
N GLY A 98 -1.15 11.91 9.46
CA GLY A 98 -0.99 13.30 8.98
C GLY A 98 -1.69 13.57 7.64
N VAL A 99 -2.72 12.82 7.31
CA VAL A 99 -3.48 12.90 6.04
C VAL A 99 -4.72 13.76 6.22
N SER A 100 -5.00 14.64 5.27
CA SER A 100 -6.20 15.48 5.27
C SER A 100 -7.19 15.04 4.19
N ARG A 101 -8.50 15.25 4.43
CA ARG A 101 -9.56 14.85 3.48
C ARG A 101 -9.38 15.43 2.08
N ARG A 102 -8.81 16.64 1.95
CA ARG A 102 -8.57 17.29 0.64
C ARG A 102 -7.53 16.56 -0.21
N ASP A 103 -6.70 15.72 0.40
CA ASP A 103 -5.68 14.93 -0.29
C ASP A 103 -6.23 13.57 -0.74
N CYS A 104 -7.52 13.33 -0.51
CA CYS A 104 -8.20 12.06 -0.74
C CYS A 104 -9.27 12.14 -1.82
N ARG A 105 -9.48 10.99 -2.48
CA ARG A 105 -10.64 10.71 -3.32
C ARG A 105 -11.35 9.46 -2.82
N ASN A 106 -12.60 9.27 -3.28
CA ASN A 106 -13.25 7.97 -3.13
C ASN A 106 -12.48 6.92 -3.94
N GLY A 107 -12.29 5.74 -3.36
CA GLY A 107 -11.89 4.57 -4.12
C GLY A 107 -13.00 4.15 -5.08
N HIS A 108 -12.64 3.47 -6.17
CA HIS A 108 -13.61 2.87 -7.09
C HIS A 108 -13.49 1.35 -7.12
N ALA A 109 -14.42 0.72 -7.86
CA ALA A 109 -14.49 -0.72 -8.04
C ALA A 109 -14.32 -1.51 -6.72
N LEU A 110 -13.21 -2.23 -6.54
CA LEU A 110 -12.96 -3.07 -5.37
C LEU A 110 -12.55 -2.27 -4.11
N TRP A 111 -12.17 -0.99 -4.27
CA TRP A 111 -11.88 -0.08 -3.16
C TRP A 111 -13.01 0.93 -2.91
N ARG A 112 -14.19 0.69 -3.47
CA ARG A 112 -15.35 1.56 -3.25
C ARG A 112 -15.65 1.71 -1.75
N GLY A 113 -15.86 2.94 -1.29
CA GLY A 113 -16.07 3.26 0.12
C GLY A 113 -14.79 3.37 0.96
N MET A 114 -13.62 3.15 0.34
CA MET A 114 -12.33 3.45 0.95
C MET A 114 -11.87 4.86 0.56
N ALA A 115 -11.09 5.50 1.42
CA ALA A 115 -10.44 6.77 1.09
C ALA A 115 -9.04 6.49 0.51
N VAL A 116 -8.81 6.97 -0.70
CA VAL A 116 -7.53 6.83 -1.41
C VAL A 116 -6.85 8.20 -1.39
N CYS A 117 -5.77 8.32 -0.61
CA CYS A 117 -5.17 9.59 -0.26
C CYS A 117 -3.70 9.68 -0.68
N LYS A 118 -3.22 10.85 -1.11
CA LYS A 118 -1.79 11.05 -1.39
C LYS A 118 -0.98 11.07 -0.10
N ALA A 119 0.19 10.44 -0.10
CA ALA A 119 1.16 10.63 0.97
C ALA A 119 1.84 12.00 0.85
N ARG A 120 2.08 12.66 1.98
CA ARG A 120 2.67 14.00 1.98
C ARG A 120 4.12 13.93 1.51
N GLY A 121 4.48 14.73 0.50
CA GLY A 121 5.85 14.84 -0.01
C GLY A 121 6.35 13.60 -0.76
N ALA A 122 5.49 12.63 -1.04
CA ALA A 122 5.81 11.43 -1.83
C ALA A 122 4.76 11.26 -2.94
N SER A 123 5.13 11.71 -4.15
CA SER A 123 4.25 11.77 -5.31
C SER A 123 3.81 10.40 -5.85
N HIS A 124 4.61 9.36 -5.60
CA HIS A 124 4.37 8.00 -6.03
C HIS A 124 3.70 7.13 -4.96
N VAL A 125 3.43 7.68 -3.77
CA VAL A 125 2.86 6.93 -2.66
C VAL A 125 1.43 7.36 -2.37
N THR A 126 0.53 6.37 -2.38
CA THR A 126 -0.88 6.50 -2.03
C THR A 126 -1.15 5.69 -0.76
N LEU A 127 -2.01 6.23 0.11
CA LEU A 127 -2.44 5.64 1.36
C LEU A 127 -3.93 5.29 1.25
N VAL A 128 -4.28 4.02 1.45
CA VAL A 128 -5.65 3.54 1.31
C VAL A 128 -6.24 3.23 2.67
N PHE A 129 -7.26 3.98 3.07
CA PHE A 129 -7.93 3.83 4.36
C PHE A 129 -9.30 3.17 4.18
N SER A 130 -9.58 2.13 4.96
CA SER A 130 -10.94 1.60 5.10
C SER A 130 -11.64 2.25 6.27
N ILE A 131 -12.97 2.29 6.22
CA ILE A 131 -13.80 2.80 7.29
C ILE A 131 -14.53 1.58 7.87
N PRO A 132 -14.18 1.11 9.10
CA PRO A 132 -14.84 -0.04 9.70
C PRO A 132 -16.35 0.18 9.76
N GLN A 133 -17.20 -0.81 9.45
CA GLN A 133 -18.67 -0.64 9.54
C GLN A 133 -19.20 0.60 8.77
N TYR A 134 -18.71 0.85 7.56
CA TYR A 134 -19.21 1.95 6.73
C TYR A 134 -20.33 1.46 5.82
N ASP A 135 -21.50 2.07 5.97
CA ASP A 135 -22.73 1.71 5.25
C ASP A 135 -23.00 2.62 4.05
N GLY A 136 -22.00 3.42 3.65
CA GLY A 136 -22.09 4.34 2.53
C GLY A 136 -22.51 5.76 2.94
N PRO A 137 -22.74 6.65 1.95
CA PRO A 137 -22.80 6.37 0.51
C PRO A 137 -21.45 5.92 -0.08
N PHE A 138 -21.49 5.03 -1.08
CA PHE A 138 -20.32 4.38 -1.65
C PHE A 138 -19.81 5.05 -2.95
N ASP A 139 -20.58 5.96 -3.52
CA ASP A 139 -20.29 6.67 -4.78
C ASP A 139 -19.51 7.99 -4.56
N GLN A 140 -19.38 8.44 -3.32
CA GLN A 140 -18.64 9.65 -2.96
C GLN A 140 -17.66 9.40 -1.82
N LEU A 141 -16.69 10.31 -1.67
CA LEU A 141 -15.77 10.28 -0.54
C LEU A 141 -16.56 10.49 0.75
N ALA A 142 -16.35 9.62 1.73
CA ALA A 142 -17.03 9.65 3.01
C ALA A 142 -16.94 11.02 3.70
N SER A 143 -17.88 11.24 4.63
CA SER A 143 -17.96 12.48 5.40
C SER A 143 -16.69 12.70 6.22
N ALA A 144 -16.43 13.94 6.63
CA ALA A 144 -15.29 14.23 7.50
C ALA A 144 -15.41 13.52 8.87
N GLU A 145 -16.63 13.20 9.31
CA GLU A 145 -16.88 12.46 10.54
C GLU A 145 -16.54 10.97 10.40
N ASP A 146 -17.01 10.34 9.32
CA ASP A 146 -16.67 8.95 8.99
C ASP A 146 -15.17 8.76 8.77
N LEU A 147 -14.50 9.74 8.19
CA LEU A 147 -13.06 9.65 7.94
C LEU A 147 -12.21 9.71 9.22
N LYS A 148 -12.75 10.19 10.35
CA LYS A 148 -12.02 10.17 11.63
C LYS A 148 -11.74 8.76 12.14
N ARG A 149 -12.61 7.81 11.78
CA ARG A 149 -12.49 6.38 12.12
C ARG A 149 -11.86 5.55 11.00
N ALA A 150 -11.44 6.18 9.91
CA ALA A 150 -10.79 5.49 8.81
C ALA A 150 -9.38 5.04 9.22
N GLU A 151 -9.03 3.79 8.93
CA GLU A 151 -7.76 3.16 9.30
C GLU A 151 -6.97 2.75 8.06
N LEU A 152 -5.67 3.01 8.06
CA LEU A 152 -4.78 2.70 6.96
C LEU A 152 -4.72 1.18 6.75
N GLN A 153 -5.14 0.72 5.58
CA GLN A 153 -5.11 -0.69 5.21
C GLN A 153 -3.96 -1.03 4.27
N ARG A 154 -3.56 -0.08 3.42
CA ARG A 154 -2.50 -0.28 2.43
C ARG A 154 -1.67 0.97 2.24
N ILE A 155 -0.36 0.79 2.07
CA ILE A 155 0.57 1.80 1.57
C ILE A 155 0.95 1.36 0.15
N VAL A 156 0.60 2.13 -0.84
CA VAL A 156 0.73 1.78 -2.26
C VAL A 156 1.79 2.66 -2.89
N TRP A 157 2.86 2.08 -3.40
CA TRP A 157 3.85 2.77 -4.23
C TRP A 157 3.61 2.45 -5.70
N HIS A 158 3.74 3.44 -6.57
CA HIS A 158 3.61 3.33 -8.03
C HIS A 158 4.94 3.68 -8.71
N ALA A 159 5.32 2.94 -9.75
CA ALA A 159 6.60 3.16 -10.43
C ALA A 159 6.63 4.39 -11.37
N SER A 160 5.49 5.06 -11.55
CA SER A 160 5.25 6.18 -12.47
C SER A 160 4.08 7.04 -12.02
#